data_AF-A0A9E3X993-F1
#
_entry.id   AF-A0A9E3X993-F1
#
_cell.length_a   1.000
_cell.length_b   1.000
_cell.length_c   1.000
_cell.angle_alpha   90.00
_cell.angle_beta   90.00
_cell.angle_gamma   90.00
#
_symmetry.space_group_name_H-M   'P 1'
#
loop_
_entity.id
_entity.type
_entity.pdbx_description
1 polymer ?
#
loop_
_entity_poly.entity_id
_entity_poly.type
_entity_poly.pdbx_seq_one_letter_code
_entity_poly.pdbx_strand_id
1 'polypeptide(L)'
;MLLATLVLILLLLGARAAFTLPPLAPTHHGGKWREHFDYQQYDSFAEYLADEQAFIDQVYHALQSVVVPEEKYGVNSANSPYLENYNWNASFEIMPEGRPLRGGVLLVHGLTDSPYHLRAVGQIFAAQGYYVICLRLPGHGTAPGALVAVRHADWSR
;
A
#
# COMPACT_ATOMS: atom_id res chain seq x y z
N MET A 1 1.64 -27.09 40.41
CA MET A 1 3.09 -26.85 40.19
C MET A 1 3.48 -27.07 38.73
N LEU A 2 3.20 -28.25 38.12
CA LEU A 2 3.52 -28.53 36.71
C LEU A 2 3.02 -27.49 35.68
N LEU A 3 1.76 -27.03 35.81
CA LEU A 3 1.19 -26.03 34.90
C LEU A 3 1.92 -24.68 34.99
N ALA A 4 2.25 -24.21 36.19
CA ALA A 4 2.96 -22.95 36.40
C ALA A 4 4.39 -23.02 35.85
N THR A 5 5.08 -24.15 36.02
CA THR A 5 6.39 -24.39 35.43
C THR A 5 6.33 -24.42 33.91
N LEU A 6 5.32 -25.07 33.32
CA LEU A 6 5.12 -25.10 31.86
C LEU A 6 4.85 -23.69 31.30
N VAL A 7 3.98 -22.90 31.94
CA VAL A 7 3.70 -21.52 31.53
C VAL A 7 4.97 -20.67 31.61
N LEU A 8 5.77 -20.80 32.67
CA LEU A 8 7.03 -20.08 32.79
C LEU A 8 8.03 -20.46 31.69
N ILE A 9 8.15 -21.75 31.37
CA ILE A 9 9.01 -22.22 30.26
C ILE A 9 8.53 -21.64 28.93
N LEU A 10 7.22 -21.65 28.65
CA LEU A 10 6.66 -21.06 27.43
C LEU A 10 6.91 -19.55 27.36
N LEU A 11 6.79 -18.82 28.46
CA LEU A 11 7.12 -17.39 28.53
C LEU A 11 8.62 -17.14 28.30
N LEU A 12 9.49 -17.95 28.90
CA LEU A 12 10.94 -17.83 28.71
C LEU A 12 11.37 -18.18 27.28
N LEU A 13 10.75 -19.19 26.67
CA LEU A 13 10.98 -19.54 25.26
C LEU A 13 10.45 -18.44 24.34
N GLY A 14 9.27 -17.89 24.61
CA GLY A 14 8.70 -16.77 23.86
C GLY A 14 9.56 -15.50 23.98
N ALA A 15 10.03 -15.17 25.19
CA ALA A 15 10.93 -14.05 25.42
C ALA A 15 12.27 -14.26 24.70
N ARG A 16 12.90 -15.43 24.86
CA ARG A 16 14.14 -15.76 24.14
C ARG A 16 13.95 -15.63 22.64
N ALA A 17 12.88 -16.21 22.09
CA ALA A 17 12.56 -16.11 20.67
C ALA A 17 12.48 -14.64 20.23
N ALA A 18 11.70 -13.81 20.95
CA ALA A 18 11.56 -12.38 20.68
C ALA A 18 12.88 -11.60 20.73
N PHE A 19 13.77 -11.91 21.68
CA PHE A 19 15.07 -11.26 21.82
C PHE A 19 16.16 -11.80 20.86
N THR A 20 15.90 -12.89 20.15
CA THR A 20 16.83 -13.48 19.15
C THR A 20 16.41 -13.22 17.70
N LEU A 21 15.32 -12.50 17.47
CA LEU A 21 14.90 -12.12 16.12
C LEU A 21 15.92 -11.17 15.48
N PRO A 22 16.09 -11.22 14.14
CA PRO A 22 16.91 -10.25 13.45
C PRO A 22 16.36 -8.83 13.64
N PRO A 23 17.22 -7.79 13.54
CA PRO A 23 16.76 -6.41 13.55
C PRO A 23 15.68 -6.16 12.48
N LEU A 24 14.80 -5.19 12.74
CA LEU A 24 13.80 -4.78 11.76
C LEU A 24 14.47 -4.30 10.47
N ALA A 25 14.08 -4.90 9.34
CA ALA A 25 14.42 -4.37 8.03
C ALA A 25 13.84 -2.95 7.80
N PRO A 26 14.44 -2.13 6.93
CA PRO A 26 13.96 -0.76 6.63
C PRO A 26 12.49 -0.66 6.27
N THR A 27 11.95 -1.67 5.58
CA THR A 27 10.55 -1.79 5.16
C THR A 27 9.57 -1.91 6.33
N HIS A 28 10.03 -2.32 7.52
CA HIS A 28 9.20 -2.47 8.72
C HIS A 28 9.09 -1.19 9.56
N HIS A 29 9.92 -0.17 9.28
CA HIS A 29 9.88 1.08 10.04
C HIS A 29 8.79 2.01 9.51
N GLY A 30 7.78 2.30 10.33
CA GLY A 30 6.74 3.28 10.03
C GLY A 30 7.12 4.73 10.33
N GLY A 31 6.25 5.66 9.94
CA GLY A 31 6.31 7.07 10.34
C GLY A 31 7.40 7.90 9.68
N LYS A 32 8.12 7.34 8.69
CA LYS A 32 9.16 8.06 7.93
C LYS A 32 8.61 8.88 6.77
N TRP A 33 7.41 8.55 6.30
CA TRP A 33 6.87 8.99 5.02
C TRP A 33 5.55 9.73 5.21
N ARG A 34 5.28 10.70 4.31
CA ARG A 34 4.01 11.43 4.28
C ARG A 34 2.90 10.51 3.74
N GLU A 35 2.23 9.79 4.62
CA GLU A 35 1.09 8.93 4.25
C GLU A 35 -0.22 9.70 4.09
N HIS A 36 -0.28 10.94 4.57
CA HIS A 36 -1.47 11.80 4.53
C HIS A 36 -1.36 12.86 3.45
N PHE A 37 -2.39 12.94 2.62
CA PHE A 37 -2.53 13.90 1.53
C PHE A 37 -3.68 14.85 1.87
N ASP A 38 -3.43 16.15 1.84
CA ASP A 38 -4.49 17.15 1.96
C ASP A 38 -5.16 17.30 0.60
N TYR A 39 -6.30 16.65 0.41
CA TYR A 39 -7.00 16.65 -0.87
C TYR A 39 -7.53 18.04 -1.27
N GLN A 40 -7.65 18.98 -0.32
CA GLN A 40 -8.11 20.33 -0.61
C GLN A 40 -7.04 21.20 -1.26
N GLN A 41 -5.78 20.76 -1.27
CA GLN A 41 -4.67 21.51 -1.85
C GLN A 41 -4.53 21.35 -3.37
N TYR A 42 -5.26 20.42 -3.98
CA TYR A 42 -5.16 20.12 -5.41
C TYR A 42 -6.33 20.73 -6.18
N ASP A 43 -6.03 21.34 -7.33
CA ASP A 43 -7.05 21.92 -8.21
C ASP A 43 -7.70 20.85 -9.10
N SER A 44 -7.07 19.68 -9.23
CA SER A 44 -7.61 18.54 -9.97
C SER A 44 -7.15 17.19 -9.41
N PHE A 45 -7.90 16.13 -9.73
CA PHE A 45 -7.50 14.78 -9.33
C PHE A 45 -6.21 14.34 -10.03
N ALA A 46 -5.95 14.81 -11.26
CA ALA A 46 -4.70 14.52 -11.97
C ALA A 46 -3.46 15.04 -11.21
N GLU A 47 -3.57 16.20 -10.56
CA GLU A 47 -2.49 16.73 -9.71
C GLU A 47 -2.28 15.88 -8.46
N TYR A 48 -3.37 15.45 -7.81
CA TYR A 48 -3.30 14.51 -6.69
C TYR A 48 -2.60 13.21 -7.10
N LEU A 49 -2.97 12.62 -8.25
CA LEU A 49 -2.35 11.40 -8.75
C LEU A 49 -0.85 11.58 -9.04
N ALA A 50 -0.46 12.73 -9.58
CA ALA A 50 0.94 13.03 -9.86
C ALA A 50 1.76 13.17 -8.57
N ASP A 51 1.25 13.87 -7.56
CA ASP A 51 1.92 14.00 -6.26
C ASP A 51 1.98 12.65 -5.52
N GLU A 52 0.90 11.86 -5.56
CA GLU A 52 0.90 10.52 -4.99
C GLU A 52 1.90 9.59 -5.67
N GLN A 53 1.98 9.61 -7.00
CA GLN A 53 2.95 8.80 -7.73
C GLN A 53 4.39 9.22 -7.38
N ALA A 54 4.68 10.51 -7.33
CA ALA A 54 5.99 11.03 -6.93
C ALA A 54 6.37 10.59 -5.50
N PHE A 55 5.40 10.61 -4.58
CA PHE A 55 5.57 10.09 -3.23
C PHE A 55 5.91 8.59 -3.23
N ILE A 56 5.16 7.77 -3.97
CA ILE A 56 5.41 6.33 -4.04
C ILE A 56 6.78 6.04 -4.65
N ASP A 57 7.14 6.74 -5.73
CA ASP A 57 8.45 6.62 -6.37
C ASP A 57 9.58 6.96 -5.39
N GLN A 58 9.42 8.00 -4.58
CA GLN A 58 10.37 8.37 -3.53
C GLN A 58 10.54 7.24 -2.51
N VAL A 59 9.44 6.65 -2.02
CA VAL A 59 9.49 5.56 -1.05
C VAL A 59 10.15 4.32 -1.66
N TYR A 60 9.77 3.93 -2.88
CA TYR A 60 10.33 2.77 -3.55
C TYR A 60 11.82 2.93 -3.85
N HIS A 61 12.24 4.09 -4.34
CA HIS A 61 13.66 4.39 -4.57
C HIS A 61 14.49 4.31 -3.28
N ALA A 62 13.94 4.79 -2.14
CA ALA A 62 14.61 4.69 -0.85
C ALA A 62 14.75 3.24 -0.34
N LEU A 63 13.88 2.32 -0.77
CA LEU A 63 13.90 0.92 -0.37
C LEU A 63 14.72 0.03 -1.31
N GLN A 64 14.84 0.39 -2.60
CA GLN A 64 15.61 -0.36 -3.61
C GLN A 64 17.06 -0.64 -3.21
N SER A 65 17.71 0.29 -2.51
CA SER A 65 19.13 0.17 -2.13
C SER A 65 19.38 -0.76 -0.94
N VAL A 66 18.33 -1.21 -0.25
CA VAL A 66 18.44 -1.94 1.03
C VAL A 66 17.76 -3.30 0.99
N VAL A 67 17.23 -3.72 -0.15
CA VAL A 67 16.45 -4.94 -0.31
C VAL A 67 17.02 -5.79 -1.45
N VAL A 68 16.94 -7.12 -1.31
CA VAL A 68 17.40 -8.07 -2.33
C VAL A 68 16.56 -7.96 -3.62
N PRO A 69 17.13 -8.28 -4.81
CA PRO A 69 16.47 -8.11 -6.10
C PRO A 69 15.11 -8.83 -6.25
N GLU A 70 14.89 -9.95 -5.56
CA GLU A 70 13.69 -10.78 -5.68
C GLU A 70 12.47 -10.21 -4.94
N GLU A 71 12.67 -9.24 -4.05
CA GLU A 71 11.61 -8.60 -3.26
C GLU A 71 10.86 -7.55 -4.06
N LYS A 72 9.63 -7.20 -3.62
CA LYS A 72 8.76 -6.19 -4.27
C LYS A 72 9.44 -4.86 -4.63
N TYR A 73 10.45 -4.46 -3.86
CA TYR A 73 11.17 -3.19 -4.03
C TYR A 73 12.49 -3.34 -4.80
N GLY A 74 12.92 -4.56 -5.13
CA GLY A 74 14.16 -4.79 -5.84
C GLY A 74 14.13 -4.25 -7.27
N VAL A 75 15.29 -3.83 -7.77
CA VAL A 75 15.44 -3.41 -9.17
C VAL A 75 15.15 -4.62 -10.07
N ASN A 76 14.26 -4.45 -11.05
CA ASN A 76 13.80 -5.52 -11.96
C ASN A 76 13.13 -6.72 -11.27
N SER A 77 12.62 -6.53 -10.05
CA SER A 77 11.89 -7.58 -9.35
C SER A 77 10.63 -8.02 -10.10
N ALA A 78 10.44 -9.33 -10.25
CA ALA A 78 9.20 -9.90 -10.78
C ALA A 78 7.99 -9.61 -9.87
N ASN A 79 8.23 -9.29 -8.60
CA ASN A 79 7.21 -8.93 -7.62
C ASN A 79 6.96 -7.41 -7.56
N SER A 80 7.62 -6.64 -8.43
CA SER A 80 7.43 -5.20 -8.52
C SER A 80 6.00 -4.86 -8.98
N PRO A 81 5.33 -3.90 -8.35
CA PRO A 81 4.02 -3.43 -8.79
C PRO A 81 4.09 -2.51 -10.02
N TYR A 82 5.31 -2.17 -10.49
CA TYR A 82 5.49 -1.35 -11.67
C TYR A 82 5.21 -2.18 -12.93
N LEU A 83 4.19 -1.76 -13.69
CA LEU A 83 3.93 -2.26 -15.03
C LEU A 83 3.79 -1.05 -15.95
N GLU A 84 4.47 -1.07 -17.10
CA GLU A 84 4.44 0.04 -18.08
C GLU A 84 4.82 1.41 -17.47
N ASN A 85 5.84 1.41 -16.59
CA ASN A 85 6.31 2.59 -15.84
C ASN A 85 5.27 3.21 -14.87
N TYR A 86 4.22 2.47 -14.53
CA TYR A 86 3.22 2.89 -13.56
C TYR A 86 3.15 1.94 -12.37
N ASN A 87 3.16 2.48 -11.14
CA ASN A 87 3.02 1.66 -9.94
C ASN A 87 1.54 1.44 -9.65
N TRP A 88 1.02 0.24 -9.92
CA TRP A 88 -0.41 -0.04 -9.74
C TRP A 88 -0.86 -0.14 -8.28
N ASN A 89 0.03 0.07 -7.31
CA ASN A 89 -0.36 0.32 -5.92
C ASN A 89 -0.72 1.79 -5.64
N ALA A 90 -0.47 2.71 -6.58
CA ALA A 90 -0.96 4.07 -6.53
C ALA A 90 -2.46 4.12 -6.84
N SER A 91 -3.13 5.22 -6.49
CA SER A 91 -4.49 5.48 -6.93
C SER A 91 -4.50 5.67 -8.45
N PHE A 92 -5.53 5.17 -9.14
CA PHE A 92 -5.66 5.34 -10.58
C PHE A 92 -7.11 5.48 -11.01
N GLU A 93 -7.29 5.98 -12.23
CA GLU A 93 -8.58 6.11 -12.89
C GLU A 93 -8.69 5.16 -14.08
N ILE A 94 -9.91 4.73 -14.38
CA ILE A 94 -10.23 4.02 -15.62
C ILE A 94 -11.42 4.71 -16.27
N MET A 95 -11.18 5.27 -17.47
CA MET A 95 -12.22 5.85 -18.30
C MET A 95 -12.91 4.76 -19.13
N PRO A 96 -14.26 4.77 -19.25
CA PRO A 96 -14.98 3.83 -20.09
C PRO A 96 -14.88 4.25 -21.56
N GLU A 97 -13.75 3.94 -22.20
CA GLU A 97 -13.47 4.34 -23.58
C GLU A 97 -14.57 3.90 -24.56
N GLY A 98 -14.99 4.84 -25.42
CA GLY A 98 -15.99 4.59 -26.47
C GLY A 98 -17.41 4.30 -25.97
N ARG A 99 -17.70 4.47 -24.67
CA ARG A 99 -19.02 4.26 -24.09
C ARG A 99 -19.60 5.54 -23.47
N PRO A 100 -20.93 5.73 -23.49
CA PRO A 100 -21.58 6.76 -22.70
C PRO A 100 -21.33 6.54 -21.21
N LEU A 101 -21.03 7.61 -20.47
CA LEU A 101 -20.90 7.58 -19.02
C LEU A 101 -22.24 7.24 -18.37
N ARG A 102 -22.26 6.17 -17.57
CA ARG A 102 -23.42 5.72 -16.80
C ARG A 102 -23.39 6.18 -15.35
N GLY A 103 -22.23 6.57 -14.86
CA GLY A 103 -21.98 7.00 -13.49
C GLY A 103 -20.52 6.83 -13.08
N GLY A 104 -20.26 7.08 -11.80
CA GLY A 104 -18.95 6.88 -11.18
C GLY A 104 -18.96 5.66 -10.25
N VAL A 105 -17.81 4.99 -10.14
CA VAL A 105 -17.55 3.91 -9.18
C VAL A 105 -16.25 4.21 -8.45
N LEU A 106 -16.32 4.31 -7.13
CA LEU A 106 -15.14 4.42 -6.26
C LEU A 106 -14.87 3.04 -5.65
N LEU A 107 -13.68 2.51 -5.90
CA LEU A 107 -13.21 1.24 -5.36
C LEU A 107 -12.18 1.49 -4.26
N VAL A 108 -12.43 0.94 -3.07
CA VAL A 108 -11.58 1.05 -1.89
C VAL A 108 -11.16 -0.35 -1.46
N HIS A 109 -9.86 -0.56 -1.28
CA HIS A 109 -9.29 -1.87 -0.95
C HIS A 109 -9.33 -2.18 0.56
N GLY A 110 -9.01 -3.43 0.90
CA GLY A 110 -8.99 -3.91 2.29
C GLY A 110 -7.67 -3.62 3.04
N LEU A 111 -7.64 -4.05 4.30
CA LEU A 111 -6.45 -3.97 5.15
C LEU A 111 -5.28 -4.75 4.54
N THR A 112 -4.06 -4.18 4.60
CA THR A 112 -2.81 -4.74 4.04
C THR A 112 -2.72 -4.83 2.51
N ASP A 113 -3.72 -4.28 1.81
CA ASP A 113 -3.85 -4.34 0.35
C ASP A 113 -3.39 -3.04 -0.35
N SER A 114 -3.66 -2.92 -1.65
CA SER A 114 -3.47 -1.74 -2.48
C SER A 114 -4.53 -1.68 -3.61
N PRO A 115 -4.63 -0.56 -4.35
CA PRO A 115 -5.45 -0.45 -5.55
C PRO A 115 -5.23 -1.55 -6.60
N TYR A 116 -4.05 -2.16 -6.65
CA TYR A 116 -3.69 -3.19 -7.62
C TYR A 116 -4.70 -4.35 -7.65
N HIS A 117 -5.11 -4.85 -6.47
CA HIS A 117 -6.07 -5.95 -6.39
C HIS A 117 -7.45 -5.61 -6.96
N LEU A 118 -7.82 -4.33 -7.00
CA LEU A 118 -9.10 -3.87 -7.53
C LEU A 118 -9.05 -3.56 -9.03
N ARG A 119 -7.88 -3.62 -9.68
CA ARG A 119 -7.71 -3.27 -11.10
C ARG A 119 -8.64 -4.07 -12.01
N ALA A 120 -8.70 -5.38 -11.85
CA ALA A 120 -9.58 -6.23 -12.66
C ALA A 120 -11.07 -5.91 -12.44
N VAL A 121 -11.46 -5.62 -11.20
CA VAL A 121 -12.84 -5.22 -10.86
C VAL A 121 -13.16 -3.86 -11.50
N GLY A 122 -12.24 -2.90 -11.46
CA GLY A 122 -12.40 -1.62 -12.11
C GLY A 122 -12.53 -1.73 -13.63
N GLN A 123 -11.75 -2.61 -14.26
CA GLN A 123 -11.87 -2.89 -15.69
C GLN A 123 -13.25 -3.43 -16.07
N ILE A 124 -13.87 -4.27 -15.22
CA ILE A 124 -15.24 -4.76 -15.42
C ILE A 124 -16.25 -3.62 -15.39
N PHE A 125 -16.14 -2.70 -14.42
CA PHE A 125 -17.04 -1.54 -14.34
C PHE A 125 -16.84 -0.56 -15.50
N ALA A 126 -15.59 -0.25 -15.86
CA ALA A 126 -15.28 0.56 -17.03
C ALA A 126 -15.81 -0.09 -18.32
N ALA A 127 -15.70 -1.42 -18.43
CA ALA A 127 -16.28 -2.18 -19.53
C ALA A 127 -17.82 -2.12 -19.59
N GLN A 128 -18.48 -1.63 -18.53
CA GLN A 128 -19.92 -1.44 -18.49
C GLN A 128 -20.34 0.02 -18.67
N GLY A 129 -19.42 0.97 -18.85
CA GLY A 129 -19.71 2.39 -19.03
C GLY A 129 -19.56 3.27 -17.79
N TYR A 130 -18.91 2.77 -16.72
CA TYR A 130 -18.66 3.55 -15.51
C TYR A 130 -17.26 4.18 -15.55
N TYR A 131 -17.14 5.41 -15.08
CA TYR A 131 -15.84 5.99 -14.73
C TYR A 131 -15.44 5.46 -13.36
N VAL A 132 -14.23 4.91 -13.26
CA VAL A 132 -13.78 4.19 -12.06
C VAL A 132 -12.57 4.88 -11.46
N ILE A 133 -12.59 5.06 -10.15
CA ILE A 133 -11.42 5.44 -9.35
C ILE A 133 -11.09 4.27 -8.42
N CYS A 134 -9.84 3.82 -8.44
CA CYS A 134 -9.29 2.90 -7.45
C CYS A 134 -8.40 3.71 -6.51
N LEU A 135 -8.79 3.89 -5.25
CA LEU A 135 -8.13 4.80 -4.32
C LEU A 135 -7.15 4.05 -3.41
N ARG A 136 -5.94 4.57 -3.25
CA ARG A 136 -4.96 4.11 -2.26
C ARG A 136 -5.27 4.75 -0.91
N LEU A 137 -5.34 3.94 0.13
CA LEU A 137 -5.47 4.45 1.50
C LEU A 137 -4.10 4.78 2.12
N PRO A 138 -4.01 5.79 3.01
CA PRO A 138 -2.82 6.04 3.82
C PRO A 138 -2.27 4.76 4.46
N GLY A 139 -0.95 4.59 4.42
CA GLY A 139 -0.25 3.43 4.99
C GLY A 139 -0.23 2.18 4.12
N HIS A 140 -0.81 2.24 2.91
CA HIS A 140 -0.93 1.12 1.98
C HIS A 140 -0.20 1.40 0.67
N GLY A 141 0.03 0.33 -0.10
CA GLY A 141 0.65 0.40 -1.42
C GLY A 141 2.16 0.70 -1.45
N THR A 142 2.74 1.13 -0.34
CA THR A 142 4.17 1.43 -0.16
C THR A 142 4.89 0.32 0.63
N ALA A 143 5.43 0.64 1.81
CA ALA A 143 6.13 -0.28 2.70
C ALA A 143 5.21 -0.83 3.81
N PRO A 144 5.38 -2.07 4.28
CA PRO A 144 4.54 -2.64 5.34
C PRO A 144 4.55 -1.81 6.63
N GLY A 145 5.70 -1.22 6.98
CA GLY A 145 5.86 -0.37 8.15
C GLY A 145 5.01 0.90 8.11
N ALA A 146 4.61 1.38 6.93
CA ALA A 146 3.82 2.60 6.79
C ALA A 146 2.51 2.55 7.60
N LEU A 147 1.88 1.37 7.66
CA LEU A 147 0.63 1.15 8.39
C LEU A 147 0.75 1.38 9.91
N VAL A 148 1.96 1.26 10.48
CA VAL A 148 2.20 1.46 11.94
C VAL A 148 1.87 2.90 12.38
N ALA A 149 2.08 3.87 11.48
CA ALA A 149 1.84 5.29 11.75
C ALA A 149 0.39 5.73 11.46
N VAL A 150 -0.43 4.86 10.88
CA VAL A 150 -1.79 5.16 10.46
C VAL A 150 -2.80 4.66 11.50
N ARG A 151 -3.97 5.31 11.56
CA ARG A 151 -5.10 4.99 12.41
C ARG A 151 -6.36 4.88 11.55
N HIS A 152 -7.36 4.15 12.04
CA HIS A 152 -8.66 4.04 11.34
C HIS A 152 -9.27 5.40 11.00
N ALA A 153 -9.12 6.39 11.90
CA ALA A 153 -9.62 7.75 11.67
C ALA A 153 -8.99 8.44 10.45
N ASP A 154 -7.85 7.96 9.95
CA ASP A 154 -7.22 8.48 8.73
C ASP A 154 -7.92 7.98 7.44
N TRP A 155 -8.76 6.95 7.54
CA TRP A 155 -9.51 6.39 6.39
C TRP A 155 -10.98 6.81 6.36
N SER A 156 -11.47 7.37 7.46
CA SER A 156 -12.89 7.74 7.63
C SER A 156 -13.11 9.25 7.69
N ARG A 157 -12.15 10.06 7.24
CA ARG A 157 -12.19 11.52 7.26
C ARG A 157 -12.64 12.08 5.93
#